data_AF-A0A171C8P2-F1
#
_entry.id   AF-A0A171C8P2-F1
#
_cell.length_a   1.000
_cell.length_b   1.000
_cell.length_c   1.000
_cell.angle_alpha   90.00
_cell.angle_beta   90.00
_cell.angle_gamma   90.00
#
_symmetry.space_group_name_H-M   'P 1'
#
loop_
_entity.id
_entity.type
_entity.pdbx_description
1 polymer ?
#
loop_
_entity_poly.entity_id
_entity_poly.type
_entity_poly.pdbx_seq_one_letter_code
_entity_poly.pdbx_strand_id
1 'polypeptide(L)'
;MPWAIGSPEGGHDAVHPALGTLEDFDWFVERARELGLEIALDFALQCSPDHPWVHKHPQWFRHRPDGSIAYAENPPKKYQDIYPLAFDADFEGLLAETVRVLRHWMAHGVRIFRVDNPHTKPVVFWERVIAEINAADPDVIFLAEAFTRPAMMHTLAQIGFQQSYTYFTWRNTKQELTEYLTELTGEAAAYMRPNLFVNTPDILHAYLQHGGRPAFEARAVLAATLSPSWGIYSGFELCENTPLREGSEEYLDSEKYQLKPRDWEAAEREGRTLTPLITRLNHIRRRVIPRCSACGTCTSTTPTTTP
;
A
#
# COMPACT_ATOMS: atom_id res chain seq x y z
N MET A 1 -10.15 1.04 14.55
CA MET A 1 -9.73 0.83 13.15
C MET A 1 -8.20 0.88 13.11
N PRO A 2 -7.50 0.02 12.34
CA PRO A 2 -6.04 -0.15 12.45
C PRO A 2 -5.18 1.11 12.20
N TRP A 3 -5.65 2.05 11.35
CA TRP A 3 -4.97 3.32 11.07
C TRP A 3 -5.18 4.38 12.17
N ALA A 4 -5.98 4.11 13.20
CA ALA A 4 -6.06 4.91 14.42
C ALA A 4 -4.96 4.49 15.41
N ILE A 5 -3.72 4.76 15.01
CA ILE A 5 -2.51 4.26 15.68
C ILE A 5 -2.30 5.00 17.01
N GLY A 6 -2.12 4.23 18.09
CA GLY A 6 -1.76 4.74 19.40
C GLY A 6 -2.74 4.37 20.49
N SER A 7 -2.19 3.93 21.62
CA SER A 7 -2.89 3.77 22.88
C SER A 7 -1.88 3.93 24.02
N PRO A 8 -2.30 3.84 25.29
CA PRO A 8 -1.35 3.74 26.40
C PRO A 8 -0.37 2.55 26.29
N GLU A 9 -0.69 1.54 25.49
CA GLU A 9 0.11 0.32 25.30
C GLU A 9 1.24 0.52 24.29
N GLY A 10 1.19 1.55 23.44
CA GLY A 10 2.23 1.81 22.46
C GLY A 10 1.84 2.75 21.32
N GLY A 11 2.84 3.12 20.52
CA GLY A 11 2.70 3.95 19.32
C GLY A 11 3.14 3.22 18.05
N HIS A 12 3.81 3.94 17.15
CA HIS A 12 4.23 3.42 15.84
C HIS A 12 5.37 2.37 15.89
N ASP A 13 6.02 2.20 17.04
CA ASP A 13 7.12 1.25 17.29
C ASP A 13 6.71 0.13 18.26
N ALA A 14 5.40 -0.12 18.37
CA ALA A 14 4.86 -1.16 19.22
C ALA A 14 3.97 -2.12 18.42
N VAL A 15 3.91 -3.37 18.86
CA VAL A 15 2.96 -4.38 18.36
C VAL A 15 1.67 -4.29 19.17
N HIS A 16 0.52 -4.33 18.48
CA HIS A 16 -0.78 -4.36 19.16
C HIS A 16 -0.88 -5.61 20.04
N PRO A 17 -1.24 -5.53 21.35
CA PRO A 17 -1.12 -6.66 22.27
C PRO A 17 -1.91 -7.92 21.87
N ALA A 18 -3.07 -7.76 21.22
CA ALA A 18 -3.85 -8.88 20.70
C ALA A 18 -3.19 -9.63 19.52
N LEU A 19 -2.16 -9.06 18.88
CA LEU A 19 -1.37 -9.70 17.83
C LEU A 19 -0.14 -10.44 18.38
N GLY A 20 0.19 -10.26 19.67
CA GLY A 20 1.35 -10.87 20.31
C GLY A 20 2.45 -9.86 20.62
N THR A 21 3.69 -10.33 20.53
CA THR A 21 4.92 -9.63 20.88
C THR A 21 5.74 -9.28 19.63
N LEU A 22 6.86 -8.57 19.84
CA LEU A 22 7.80 -8.29 18.76
C LEU A 22 8.52 -9.56 18.30
N GLU A 23 8.75 -10.51 19.21
CA GLU A 23 9.28 -11.83 18.90
C GLU A 23 8.32 -12.65 18.01
N ASP A 24 7.01 -12.54 18.24
CA ASP A 24 5.99 -13.16 17.38
C ASP A 24 5.98 -12.53 15.99
N PHE A 25 6.22 -11.21 15.91
CA PHE A 25 6.38 -10.51 14.63
C PHE A 25 7.63 -10.98 13.87
N ASP A 26 8.77 -11.11 14.56
CA ASP A 26 10.01 -11.64 13.96
C ASP A 26 9.82 -13.06 13.44
N TRP A 27 9.12 -13.91 14.19
CA TRP A 27 8.74 -15.24 13.72
C TRP A 27 7.88 -15.20 12.45
N PHE A 28 6.91 -14.28 12.39
CA PHE A 28 6.07 -14.09 11.20
C PHE A 28 6.87 -13.63 9.98
N VAL A 29 7.79 -12.67 10.15
CA VAL A 29 8.67 -12.19 9.07
C VAL A 29 9.60 -13.30 8.58
N GLU A 30 10.18 -14.09 9.48
CA GLU A 30 11.03 -15.22 9.09
C GLU A 30 10.23 -16.26 8.31
N ARG A 31 9.02 -16.60 8.79
CA ARG A 31 8.17 -17.56 8.08
C ARG A 31 7.76 -17.08 6.69
N ALA A 32 7.49 -15.79 6.53
CA ALA A 32 7.23 -15.20 5.22
C ALA A 32 8.44 -15.34 4.29
N ARG A 33 9.65 -15.04 4.79
CA ARG A 33 10.90 -15.16 4.05
C ARG A 33 11.18 -16.59 3.58
N GLU A 34 10.97 -17.59 4.44
CA GLU A 34 11.09 -19.02 4.07
C GLU A 34 10.18 -19.41 2.89
N LEU A 35 9.04 -18.75 2.75
CA LEU A 35 8.07 -18.96 1.68
C LEU A 35 8.34 -18.06 0.45
N GLY A 36 9.41 -17.27 0.46
CA GLY A 36 9.74 -16.31 -0.60
C GLY A 36 8.77 -15.12 -0.67
N LEU A 37 8.21 -14.73 0.47
CA LEU A 37 7.34 -13.57 0.65
C LEU A 37 8.09 -12.46 1.40
N GLU A 38 7.93 -11.22 0.94
CA GLU A 38 8.42 -10.03 1.63
C GLU A 38 7.26 -9.34 2.35
N ILE A 39 7.52 -8.81 3.54
CA ILE A 39 6.52 -8.07 4.31
C ILE A 39 6.61 -6.59 3.96
N ALA A 40 5.46 -6.02 3.58
CA ALA A 40 5.27 -4.58 3.46
C ALA A 40 4.39 -4.08 4.61
N LEU A 41 4.91 -3.20 5.47
CA LEU A 41 4.11 -2.58 6.52
C LEU A 41 3.45 -1.30 6.02
N ASP A 42 2.24 -1.05 6.53
CA ASP A 42 1.59 0.24 6.37
C ASP A 42 2.29 1.27 7.27
N PHE A 43 2.64 2.43 6.71
CA PHE A 43 3.20 3.55 7.44
C PHE A 43 2.26 4.75 7.32
N ALA A 44 1.38 4.89 8.32
CA ALA A 44 0.43 5.97 8.42
C ALA A 44 0.88 7.00 9.46
N LEU A 45 1.48 8.10 8.98
CA LEU A 45 1.99 9.16 9.85
C LEU A 45 0.85 10.04 10.38
N GLN A 46 0.16 9.53 11.39
CA GLN A 46 -1.00 10.13 12.08
C GLN A 46 -1.18 9.45 13.45
N CYS A 47 -2.03 10.00 14.30
CA CYS A 47 -2.20 9.48 15.67
C CYS A 47 -3.66 9.37 16.05
N SER A 48 -4.03 8.33 16.82
CA SER A 48 -5.26 8.36 17.61
C SER A 48 -5.16 9.44 18.70
N PRO A 49 -6.30 9.84 19.30
CA PRO A 49 -6.28 10.71 20.48
C PRO A 49 -5.49 10.17 21.67
N ASP A 50 -5.35 8.85 21.77
CA ASP A 50 -4.67 8.17 22.88
C ASP A 50 -3.18 7.89 22.60
N HIS A 51 -2.67 8.28 21.42
CA HIS A 51 -1.27 8.06 21.06
C HIS A 51 -0.31 8.80 22.01
N PRO A 52 0.82 8.19 22.42
CA PRO A 52 1.76 8.82 23.35
C PRO A 52 2.28 10.19 22.91
N TRP A 53 2.43 10.41 21.60
CA TRP A 53 2.86 11.71 21.06
C TRP A 53 1.88 12.85 21.35
N VAL A 54 0.58 12.59 21.54
CA VAL A 54 -0.40 13.66 21.84
C VAL A 54 -0.03 14.43 23.10
N HIS A 55 0.49 13.74 24.12
CA HIS A 55 0.93 14.37 25.37
C HIS A 55 2.43 14.63 25.44
N LYS A 56 3.27 13.79 24.80
CA LYS A 56 4.74 13.96 24.81
C LYS A 56 5.23 15.03 23.82
N HIS A 57 4.54 15.21 22.70
CA HIS A 57 4.92 16.12 21.62
C HIS A 57 3.70 16.94 21.14
N PRO A 58 3.06 17.74 22.03
CA PRO A 58 1.87 18.52 21.65
C PRO A 58 2.14 19.49 20.50
N GLN A 59 3.39 19.94 20.32
CA GLN A 59 3.79 20.80 19.21
C GLN A 59 3.67 20.12 17.82
N TRP A 60 3.57 18.79 17.76
CA TRP A 60 3.34 18.07 16.51
C TRP A 60 1.88 18.08 16.07
N PHE A 61 1.00 18.77 16.80
CA PHE A 61 -0.42 18.88 16.48
C PHE A 61 -0.88 20.33 16.42
N ARG A 62 -1.85 20.62 15.55
CA ARG A 62 -2.47 21.95 15.48
C ARG A 62 -3.62 22.04 16.45
N HIS A 63 -3.41 22.77 17.54
CA HIS A 63 -4.45 23.06 18.52
C HIS A 63 -5.34 24.23 18.08
N ARG A 64 -6.64 24.09 18.29
CA ARG A 64 -7.62 25.17 18.22
C ARG A 64 -7.48 26.11 19.43
N PRO A 65 -8.09 27.30 19.39
CA PRO A 65 -8.06 28.24 20.52
C PRO A 65 -8.60 27.67 21.85
N ASP A 66 -9.49 26.66 21.79
CA ASP A 66 -10.02 25.95 22.96
C ASP A 66 -9.12 24.82 23.47
N GLY A 67 -7.95 24.63 22.84
CA GLY A 67 -6.99 23.56 23.15
C GLY A 67 -7.27 22.22 22.46
N SER A 68 -8.43 22.06 21.80
CA SER A 68 -8.76 20.82 21.09
C SER A 68 -7.96 20.65 19.80
N ILE A 69 -7.79 19.41 19.33
CA ILE A 69 -7.17 19.10 18.03
C ILE A 69 -8.28 18.77 17.02
N ALA A 70 -8.12 19.25 15.78
CA ALA A 70 -9.04 18.90 14.70
C ALA A 70 -8.79 17.46 14.23
N TYR A 71 -9.86 16.69 14.05
CA TYR A 71 -9.79 15.40 13.40
C TYR A 71 -9.32 15.52 11.95
N ALA A 72 -8.68 14.47 11.43
CA ALA A 72 -8.26 14.46 10.04
C ALA A 72 -9.47 14.36 9.10
N GLU A 73 -9.36 15.03 7.95
CA GLU A 73 -10.36 14.95 6.89
C GLU A 73 -9.64 14.76 5.55
N ASN A 74 -10.21 13.92 4.68
CA ASN A 74 -9.86 13.85 3.26
C ASN A 74 -11.18 14.00 2.47
N PRO A 75 -11.65 15.24 2.25
CA PRO A 75 -13.00 15.49 1.79
C PRO A 75 -13.39 14.64 0.55
N PRO A 76 -14.55 13.95 0.57
CA PRO A 76 -15.62 14.08 1.56
C PRO A 76 -15.48 13.21 2.82
N LYS A 77 -14.42 12.38 2.95
CA LYS A 77 -14.22 11.49 4.10
C LYS A 77 -13.76 12.26 5.34
N LYS A 78 -14.31 11.88 6.50
CA LYS A 78 -13.92 12.42 7.82
C LYS A 78 -13.45 11.27 8.70
N TYR A 79 -12.34 11.46 9.40
CA TYR A 79 -11.73 10.43 10.24
C TYR A 79 -11.68 10.93 11.68
N GLN A 80 -12.77 10.71 12.40
CA GLN A 80 -12.96 11.20 13.78
C GLN A 80 -12.08 10.48 14.81
N ASP A 81 -11.46 9.38 14.41
CA ASP A 81 -10.60 8.52 15.21
C ASP A 81 -9.11 8.89 15.10
N ILE A 82 -8.75 9.93 14.32
CA ILE A 82 -7.35 10.31 14.09
C ILE A 82 -7.11 11.82 14.10
N TYR A 83 -5.91 12.20 14.52
CA TYR A 83 -5.34 13.53 14.47
C TYR A 83 -4.21 13.61 13.42
N PRO A 84 -4.23 14.62 12.54
CA PRO A 84 -3.14 14.87 11.61
C PRO A 84 -1.96 15.56 12.32
N LEU A 85 -0.75 15.27 11.87
CA LEU A 85 0.45 15.96 12.35
C LEU A 85 0.61 17.33 11.69
N ALA A 86 1.13 18.29 12.45
CA ALA A 86 1.53 19.62 12.01
C ALA A 86 3.05 19.68 11.90
N PHE A 87 3.54 20.02 10.71
CA PHE A 87 4.98 19.95 10.38
C PHE A 87 5.72 21.29 10.58
N ASP A 88 4.99 22.38 10.83
CA ASP A 88 5.56 23.74 10.85
C ASP A 88 6.31 24.07 12.16
N ALA A 89 5.96 23.41 13.27
CA ALA A 89 6.49 23.75 14.59
C ALA A 89 7.81 23.03 14.92
N ASP A 90 7.95 21.77 14.50
CA ASP A 90 9.10 20.92 14.83
C ASP A 90 9.37 19.90 13.71
N PHE A 91 9.72 20.42 12.53
CA PHE A 91 9.96 19.62 11.33
C PHE A 91 11.11 18.61 11.52
N GLU A 92 12.22 19.03 12.12
CA GLU A 92 13.39 18.17 12.33
C GLU A 92 13.12 17.07 13.36
N GLY A 93 12.35 17.36 14.42
CA GLY A 93 11.93 16.35 15.38
C GLY A 93 11.05 15.26 14.74
N LEU A 94 10.07 15.66 13.93
CA LEU A 94 9.24 14.72 13.18
C LEU A 94 10.04 13.88 12.18
N LEU A 95 11.00 14.50 11.49
CA LEU A 95 11.87 13.80 10.54
C LEU A 95 12.71 12.74 11.26
N ALA A 96 13.41 13.12 12.32
CA ALA A 96 14.26 12.23 13.09
C ALA A 96 13.46 11.06 13.69
N GLU A 97 12.28 11.34 14.25
CA GLU A 97 11.42 10.29 14.83
C GLU A 97 10.85 9.35 13.76
N THR A 98 10.44 9.90 12.62
CA THR A 98 9.94 9.08 11.49
C THR A 98 11.02 8.12 11.00
N VAL A 99 12.23 8.62 10.80
CA VAL A 99 13.35 7.78 10.38
C VAL A 99 13.71 6.74 11.46
N ARG A 100 13.64 7.09 12.75
CA ARG A 100 13.84 6.13 13.85
C ARG A 100 12.82 4.99 13.80
N VAL A 101 11.52 5.31 13.64
CA VAL A 101 10.44 4.33 13.54
C VAL A 101 10.61 3.43 12.33
N LEU A 102 10.93 3.98 11.15
CA LEU A 102 11.20 3.18 9.95
C LEU A 102 12.40 2.24 10.18
N ARG A 103 13.50 2.75 10.74
CA ARG A 103 14.70 1.94 11.05
C ARG A 103 14.43 0.85 12.09
N HIS A 104 13.53 1.08 13.04
CA HIS A 104 13.08 0.06 13.98
C HIS A 104 12.49 -1.14 13.21
N TRP A 105 11.48 -0.94 12.38
CA TRP A 105 10.88 -2.03 11.60
C TRP A 105 11.84 -2.64 10.56
N MET A 106 12.75 -1.84 10.01
CA MET A 106 13.82 -2.34 9.13
C MET A 106 14.76 -3.32 9.85
N ALA A 107 15.05 -3.09 11.14
CA ALA A 107 15.85 -4.02 11.95
C ALA A 107 15.13 -5.36 12.15
N HIS A 108 13.79 -5.37 12.10
CA HIS A 108 12.93 -6.55 12.13
C HIS A 108 12.63 -7.11 10.73
N GLY A 109 13.43 -6.75 9.72
CA GLY A 109 13.39 -7.35 8.39
C GLY A 109 12.36 -6.76 7.42
N VAL A 110 11.66 -5.69 7.78
CA VAL A 110 10.73 -4.99 6.89
C VAL A 110 11.50 -4.07 5.94
N ARG A 111 11.43 -4.34 4.64
CA ARG A 111 12.12 -3.54 3.61
C ARG A 111 11.17 -2.79 2.67
N ILE A 112 9.86 -2.93 2.88
CA ILE A 112 8.84 -2.26 2.06
C ILE A 112 7.86 -1.54 2.98
N PHE A 113 7.59 -0.27 2.69
CA PHE A 113 6.61 0.55 3.40
C PHE A 113 5.54 1.06 2.44
N ARG A 114 4.29 0.66 2.66
CA ARG A 114 3.12 1.28 2.02
C ARG A 114 2.78 2.54 2.81
N VAL A 115 3.10 3.70 2.29
CA VAL A 115 2.90 4.98 2.97
C VAL A 115 1.48 5.47 2.72
N ASP A 116 0.73 5.66 3.80
CA ASP A 116 -0.67 6.09 3.77
C ASP A 116 -0.81 7.58 3.49
N ASN A 117 -1.65 7.93 2.50
CA ASN A 117 -2.00 9.31 2.15
C ASN A 117 -0.81 10.31 2.19
N PRO A 118 0.36 10.03 1.55
CA PRO A 118 1.54 10.88 1.65
C PRO A 118 1.30 12.30 1.14
N HIS A 119 0.34 12.48 0.22
CA HIS A 119 -0.08 13.76 -0.33
C HIS A 119 -0.74 14.72 0.68
N THR A 120 -1.08 14.24 1.88
CA THR A 120 -1.59 15.07 2.99
C THR A 120 -0.47 15.63 3.88
N LYS A 121 0.78 15.22 3.63
CA LYS A 121 1.98 15.65 4.35
C LYS A 121 2.86 16.47 3.38
N PRO A 122 3.77 17.33 3.87
CA PRO A 122 4.61 18.13 2.98
C PRO A 122 5.46 17.26 2.04
N VAL A 123 5.54 17.61 0.76
CA VAL A 123 6.33 16.85 -0.23
C VAL A 123 7.81 16.77 0.18
N VAL A 124 8.38 17.89 0.62
CA VAL A 124 9.78 17.98 1.08
C VAL A 124 10.07 17.10 2.30
N PHE A 125 9.05 16.79 3.11
CA PHE A 125 9.21 15.87 4.23
C PHE A 125 9.54 14.46 3.72
N TRP A 126 8.76 13.96 2.76
CA TRP A 126 9.01 12.65 2.18
C TRP A 126 10.32 12.58 1.40
N GLU A 127 10.67 13.64 0.66
CA GLU A 127 11.94 13.73 -0.06
C GLU A 127 13.11 13.50 0.91
N ARG A 128 13.08 14.16 2.08
CA ARG A 128 14.12 14.01 3.11
C ARG A 128 14.10 12.65 3.80
N VAL A 129 12.92 12.13 4.18
CA VAL A 129 12.79 10.81 4.80
C VAL A 129 13.35 9.72 3.88
N ILE A 130 12.93 9.71 2.62
CA ILE A 130 13.34 8.69 1.64
C ILE A 130 14.83 8.81 1.36
N ALA A 131 15.35 10.03 1.15
CA ALA A 131 16.78 10.24 0.93
C ALA A 131 17.62 9.76 2.12
N GLU A 132 17.20 10.04 3.36
CA GLU A 132 17.95 9.60 4.55
C GLU A 132 17.94 8.07 4.72
N ILE A 133 16.79 7.42 4.51
CA ILE A 133 16.69 5.96 4.58
C ILE A 133 17.52 5.32 3.46
N ASN A 134 17.30 5.71 2.20
CA ASN A 134 17.95 5.07 1.07
C ASN A 134 19.44 5.40 0.92
N ALA A 135 19.95 6.46 1.55
CA ALA A 135 21.38 6.72 1.62
C ALA A 135 22.14 5.62 2.38
N ALA A 136 21.52 5.03 3.40
CA ALA A 136 22.09 3.91 4.16
C ALA A 136 21.58 2.54 3.65
N ASP A 137 20.31 2.49 3.26
CA ASP A 137 19.55 1.28 2.96
C ASP A 137 18.81 1.42 1.61
N PRO A 138 19.53 1.40 0.47
CA PRO A 138 18.96 1.68 -0.85
C PRO A 138 18.01 0.60 -1.37
N ASP A 139 17.95 -0.57 -0.73
CA ASP A 139 17.01 -1.64 -1.04
C ASP A 139 15.60 -1.40 -0.47
N VAL A 140 15.43 -0.44 0.44
CA VAL A 140 14.10 -0.10 1.00
C VAL A 140 13.20 0.54 -0.05
N ILE A 141 11.98 0.03 -0.17
CA ILE A 141 10.96 0.47 -1.13
C ILE A 141 9.83 1.20 -0.42
N PHE A 142 9.50 2.40 -0.88
CA PHE A 142 8.33 3.16 -0.48
C PHE A 142 7.25 3.12 -1.58
N LEU A 143 6.05 2.72 -1.21
CA LEU A 143 4.85 2.74 -2.06
C LEU A 143 3.95 3.91 -1.62
N ALA A 144 3.74 4.89 -2.50
CA ALA A 144 2.87 6.03 -2.23
C ALA A 144 1.40 5.68 -2.48
N GLU A 145 0.56 5.69 -1.44
CA GLU A 145 -0.89 5.65 -1.59
C GLU A 145 -1.48 7.05 -1.80
N ALA A 146 -1.34 7.57 -3.01
CA ALA A 146 -1.77 8.93 -3.35
C ALA A 146 -2.89 8.95 -4.39
N PHE A 147 -4.15 8.81 -3.96
CA PHE A 147 -5.32 9.06 -4.82
C PHE A 147 -5.68 10.55 -4.82
N THR A 148 -4.86 11.36 -5.49
CA THR A 148 -4.99 12.81 -5.54
C THR A 148 -4.89 13.32 -6.99
N ARG A 149 -4.71 14.62 -7.23
CA ARG A 149 -4.55 15.18 -8.58
C ARG A 149 -3.23 14.71 -9.22
N PRO A 150 -3.16 14.61 -10.57
CA PRO A 150 -2.00 14.06 -11.27
C PRO A 150 -0.67 14.72 -10.90
N ALA A 151 -0.64 16.05 -10.83
CA ALA A 151 0.58 16.79 -10.52
C ALA A 151 1.24 16.32 -9.20
N MET A 152 0.45 16.14 -8.13
CA MET A 152 0.98 15.68 -6.84
C MET A 152 1.42 14.22 -6.90
N MET A 153 0.68 13.34 -7.59
CA MET A 153 1.08 11.94 -7.76
C MET A 153 2.43 11.82 -8.47
N HIS A 154 2.61 12.58 -9.56
CA HIS A 154 3.85 12.62 -10.34
C HIS A 154 5.00 13.22 -9.52
N THR A 155 4.78 14.31 -8.78
CA THR A 155 5.79 14.90 -7.90
C THR A 155 6.26 13.91 -6.82
N LEU A 156 5.36 13.18 -6.17
CA LEU A 156 5.75 12.18 -5.14
C LEU A 156 6.65 11.08 -5.72
N ALA A 157 6.37 10.60 -6.92
CA ALA A 157 7.26 9.64 -7.59
C ALA A 157 8.64 10.25 -7.91
N GLN A 158 8.67 11.50 -8.40
CA GLN A 158 9.90 12.21 -8.76
C GLN A 158 10.84 12.48 -7.58
N ILE A 159 10.29 12.74 -6.38
CA ILE A 159 11.09 13.04 -5.17
C ILE A 159 11.60 11.78 -4.45
N GLY A 160 11.27 10.58 -4.92
CA GLY A 160 11.93 9.35 -4.46
C GLY A 160 11.03 8.14 -4.20
N PHE A 161 9.70 8.27 -4.22
CA PHE A 161 8.83 7.10 -4.01
C PHE A 161 9.04 6.05 -5.12
N GLN A 162 9.43 4.84 -4.73
CA GLN A 162 9.77 3.78 -5.67
C GLN A 162 8.57 3.25 -6.43
N GLN A 163 7.39 3.21 -5.79
CA GLN A 163 6.12 2.81 -6.40
C GLN A 163 4.99 3.78 -6.08
N SER A 164 3.97 3.81 -6.95
CA SER A 164 2.77 4.63 -6.78
C SER A 164 1.51 3.81 -6.98
N TYR A 165 0.52 3.99 -6.11
CA TYR A 165 -0.86 3.69 -6.46
C TYR A 165 -1.31 4.53 -7.67
N THR A 166 -2.38 4.10 -8.33
CA THR A 166 -2.79 4.64 -9.63
C THR A 166 -4.30 4.81 -9.73
N TYR A 167 -4.79 5.45 -10.80
CA TYR A 167 -6.22 5.54 -11.08
C TYR A 167 -6.84 4.27 -11.67
N PHE A 168 -6.13 3.14 -11.65
CA PHE A 168 -6.53 1.93 -12.36
C PHE A 168 -7.95 1.46 -12.04
N THR A 169 -8.36 1.50 -10.77
CA THR A 169 -9.72 1.13 -10.31
C THR A 169 -10.82 1.94 -11.00
N TRP A 170 -10.55 3.19 -11.38
CA TRP A 170 -11.46 4.09 -12.10
C TRP A 170 -11.16 4.18 -13.60
N ARG A 171 -10.46 3.19 -14.17
CA ARG A 171 -10.27 3.02 -15.62
C ARG A 171 -10.79 1.65 -16.01
N ASN A 172 -12.01 1.60 -16.55
CA ASN A 172 -12.73 0.35 -16.81
C ASN A 172 -13.17 0.22 -18.27
N THR A 173 -13.36 1.33 -18.98
CA THR A 173 -13.61 1.28 -20.42
C THR A 173 -12.32 1.04 -21.20
N LYS A 174 -12.45 0.54 -22.43
CA LYS A 174 -11.32 0.37 -23.33
C LYS A 174 -10.54 1.67 -23.54
N GLN A 175 -11.24 2.79 -23.75
CA GLN A 175 -10.62 4.08 -23.99
C GLN A 175 -9.84 4.55 -22.76
N GLU A 176 -10.49 4.52 -21.59
CA GLU A 176 -9.86 4.88 -20.31
C GLU A 176 -8.58 4.08 -20.02
N LEU A 177 -8.63 2.75 -20.23
CA LEU A 177 -7.48 1.89 -20.05
C LEU A 177 -6.37 2.20 -21.04
N THR A 178 -6.69 2.36 -22.33
CA THR A 178 -5.69 2.67 -23.35
C THR A 178 -5.01 4.01 -23.08
N GLU A 179 -5.78 5.07 -22.80
CA GLU A 179 -5.24 6.40 -22.53
C GLU A 179 -4.34 6.38 -21.29
N TYR A 180 -4.82 5.80 -20.20
CA TYR A 180 -4.08 5.80 -18.94
C TYR A 180 -2.83 4.93 -18.97
N LEU A 181 -2.88 3.75 -19.61
CA LEU A 181 -1.68 2.94 -19.76
C LEU A 181 -0.69 3.54 -20.75
N THR A 182 -1.15 4.29 -21.76
CA THR A 182 -0.27 5.06 -22.64
C THR A 182 0.50 6.13 -21.86
N GLU A 183 -0.16 6.83 -20.92
CA GLU A 183 0.51 7.75 -19.98
C GLU A 183 1.56 7.01 -19.13
N LEU A 184 1.15 5.95 -18.42
CA LEU A 184 2.01 5.23 -17.47
C LEU A 184 3.22 4.54 -18.13
N THR A 185 3.08 4.12 -19.39
CA THR A 185 4.17 3.46 -20.15
C THR A 185 4.95 4.42 -21.04
N GLY A 186 4.52 5.68 -21.14
CA GLY A 186 5.22 6.76 -21.84
C GLY A 186 6.28 7.42 -20.97
N GLU A 187 6.35 8.75 -21.00
CA GLU A 187 7.36 9.53 -20.26
C GLU A 187 7.31 9.31 -18.74
N ALA A 188 6.12 9.01 -18.19
CA ALA A 188 5.95 8.77 -16.75
C ALA A 188 6.76 7.57 -16.24
N ALA A 189 7.03 6.58 -17.10
CA ALA A 189 7.78 5.38 -16.73
C ALA A 189 9.23 5.68 -16.29
N ALA A 190 9.78 6.86 -16.64
CA ALA A 190 11.11 7.28 -16.23
C ALA A 190 11.23 7.54 -14.72
N TYR A 191 10.11 7.80 -14.03
CA TYR A 191 10.11 8.17 -12.61
C TYR A 191 9.00 7.52 -11.79
N MET A 192 7.91 7.04 -12.40
CA MET A 192 6.78 6.42 -11.70
C MET A 192 6.68 4.92 -12.02
N ARG A 193 6.62 4.08 -10.99
CA ARG A 193 6.35 2.64 -11.13
C ARG A 193 4.96 2.31 -10.60
N PRO A 194 3.99 1.96 -11.47
CA PRO A 194 2.61 1.76 -11.04
C PRO A 194 2.43 0.43 -10.29
N ASN A 195 1.81 0.49 -9.12
CA ASN A 195 1.26 -0.69 -8.44
C ASN A 195 -0.26 -0.76 -8.70
N LEU A 196 -0.68 -1.71 -9.54
CA LEU A 196 -2.07 -1.85 -9.96
C LEU A 196 -2.84 -2.75 -9.00
N PHE A 197 -3.28 -2.19 -7.87
CA PHE A 197 -4.27 -2.86 -7.03
C PHE A 197 -5.64 -2.92 -7.72
N VAL A 198 -6.26 -4.09 -7.75
CA VAL A 198 -7.59 -4.31 -8.34
C VAL A 198 -8.73 -3.86 -7.41
N ASN A 199 -8.48 -3.90 -6.10
CA ASN A 199 -9.33 -3.44 -5.01
C ASN A 199 -8.45 -3.04 -3.82
N THR A 200 -9.00 -2.23 -2.93
CA THR A 200 -8.40 -1.92 -1.62
C THR A 200 -9.48 -1.98 -0.55
N PRO A 201 -9.17 -1.95 0.76
CA PRO A 201 -10.19 -1.88 1.81
C PRO A 201 -11.17 -0.70 1.68
N ASP A 202 -10.79 0.34 0.94
CA ASP A 202 -11.55 1.57 0.70
C ASP A 202 -12.17 1.68 -0.70
N ILE A 203 -11.82 0.75 -1.62
CA ILE A 203 -12.18 0.82 -3.03
C ILE A 203 -12.71 -0.53 -3.52
N LEU A 204 -14.04 -0.64 -3.54
CA LEU A 204 -14.83 -1.61 -4.27
C LEU A 204 -15.55 -0.88 -5.41
N HIS A 205 -14.93 -0.79 -6.58
CA HIS A 205 -15.51 -0.04 -7.70
C HIS A 205 -16.84 -0.67 -8.21
N ALA A 206 -17.78 0.16 -8.67
CA ALA A 206 -19.09 -0.26 -9.19
C ALA A 206 -19.02 -1.32 -10.30
N TYR A 207 -17.94 -1.35 -11.08
CA TYR A 207 -17.68 -2.39 -12.08
C TYR A 207 -17.66 -3.81 -11.46
N LEU A 208 -17.06 -3.96 -10.27
CA LEU A 208 -17.01 -5.23 -9.54
C LEU A 208 -18.36 -5.54 -8.88
N GLN A 209 -19.05 -4.51 -8.37
CA GLN A 209 -20.37 -4.66 -7.73
C GLN A 209 -21.42 -5.18 -8.73
N HIS A 210 -21.46 -4.62 -9.93
CA HIS A 210 -22.46 -4.99 -10.95
C HIS A 210 -22.03 -6.17 -11.83
N GLY A 211 -20.73 -6.37 -12.03
CA GLY A 211 -20.22 -7.38 -12.96
C GLY A 211 -20.04 -8.78 -12.37
N GLY A 212 -20.11 -8.93 -11.04
CA GLY A 212 -19.92 -10.20 -10.36
C GLY A 212 -18.57 -10.86 -10.68
N ARG A 213 -18.48 -12.18 -10.52
CA ARG A 213 -17.24 -12.95 -10.75
C ARG A 213 -16.52 -12.64 -12.09
N PRO A 214 -17.20 -12.52 -13.25
CA PRO A 214 -16.53 -12.16 -14.51
C PRO A 214 -15.78 -10.83 -14.46
N ALA A 215 -16.28 -9.84 -13.73
CA ALA A 215 -15.58 -8.57 -13.56
C ALA A 215 -14.30 -8.73 -12.72
N PHE A 216 -14.33 -9.53 -11.66
CA PHE A 216 -13.13 -9.84 -10.87
C PHE A 216 -12.07 -10.55 -11.72
N GLU A 217 -12.48 -11.54 -12.52
CA GLU A 217 -11.59 -12.24 -13.44
C GLU A 217 -10.96 -11.26 -14.46
N ALA A 218 -11.76 -10.39 -15.07
CA ALA A 218 -11.29 -9.39 -16.02
C ALA A 218 -10.30 -8.40 -15.37
N ARG A 219 -10.61 -7.86 -14.18
CA ARG A 219 -9.72 -6.93 -13.48
C ARG A 219 -8.42 -7.58 -13.04
N ALA A 220 -8.44 -8.84 -12.61
CA ALA A 220 -7.24 -9.60 -12.30
C ALA A 220 -6.34 -9.77 -13.52
N VAL A 221 -6.91 -10.17 -14.67
CA VAL A 221 -6.15 -10.30 -15.92
C VAL A 221 -5.53 -8.96 -16.32
N LEU A 222 -6.33 -7.88 -16.33
CA LEU A 222 -5.86 -6.54 -16.71
C LEU A 222 -4.70 -6.08 -15.82
N ALA A 223 -4.86 -6.10 -14.49
CA ALA A 223 -3.81 -5.66 -13.57
C ALA A 223 -2.53 -6.51 -13.71
N ALA A 224 -2.69 -7.83 -13.77
CA ALA A 224 -1.58 -8.78 -13.85
C ALA A 224 -0.81 -8.72 -15.18
N THR A 225 -1.41 -8.21 -16.25
CA THR A 225 -0.78 -8.16 -17.59
C THR A 225 -0.37 -6.76 -18.05
N LEU A 226 -0.97 -5.71 -17.49
CA LEU A 226 -0.69 -4.32 -17.85
C LEU A 226 0.40 -3.66 -17.00
N SER A 227 0.77 -4.22 -15.84
CA SER A 227 1.85 -3.69 -14.99
C SER A 227 2.79 -4.77 -14.46
N PRO A 228 4.10 -4.46 -14.30
CA PRO A 228 5.02 -5.34 -13.58
C PRO A 228 4.70 -5.48 -12.08
N SER A 229 3.96 -4.55 -11.47
CA SER A 229 3.51 -4.64 -10.06
C SER A 229 1.99 -4.54 -9.97
N TRP A 230 1.36 -5.51 -9.31
CA TRP A 230 -0.09 -5.57 -9.12
C TRP A 230 -0.41 -6.18 -7.77
N GLY A 231 -1.60 -5.88 -7.25
CA GLY A 231 -2.04 -6.33 -5.93
C GLY A 231 -3.53 -6.62 -5.86
N ILE A 232 -3.92 -7.39 -4.86
CA ILE A 232 -5.31 -7.65 -4.48
C ILE A 232 -5.42 -7.49 -2.96
N TYR A 233 -6.59 -7.09 -2.48
CA TYR A 233 -6.93 -7.12 -1.06
C TYR A 233 -7.80 -8.36 -0.76
N SER A 234 -7.48 -9.07 0.32
CA SER A 234 -8.08 -10.35 0.70
C SER A 234 -9.61 -10.31 0.70
N GLY A 235 -10.23 -11.30 0.07
CA GLY A 235 -11.67 -11.33 -0.21
C GLY A 235 -11.98 -11.06 -1.69
N PHE A 236 -11.04 -10.48 -2.44
CA PHE A 236 -11.12 -10.37 -3.90
C PHE A 236 -11.23 -11.76 -4.56
N GLU A 237 -10.50 -12.74 -4.03
CA GLU A 237 -10.53 -14.13 -4.51
C GLU A 237 -11.93 -14.73 -4.40
N LEU A 238 -12.69 -14.32 -3.39
CA LEU A 238 -14.05 -14.78 -3.13
C LEU A 238 -15.12 -13.96 -3.87
N CYS A 239 -14.69 -12.98 -4.68
CA CYS A 239 -15.55 -12.02 -5.37
C CYS A 239 -16.49 -11.26 -4.40
N GLU A 240 -16.01 -10.92 -3.20
CA GLU A 240 -16.76 -10.08 -2.25
C GLU A 240 -17.06 -8.73 -2.90
N ASN A 241 -18.34 -8.45 -3.19
CA ASN A 241 -18.72 -7.29 -3.99
C ASN A 241 -19.97 -6.55 -3.51
N THR A 242 -20.39 -6.77 -2.26
CA THR A 242 -21.54 -6.07 -1.67
C THR A 242 -21.08 -4.70 -1.13
N PRO A 243 -21.56 -3.58 -1.71
CA PRO A 243 -21.22 -2.25 -1.22
C PRO A 243 -22.02 -1.89 0.03
N LEU A 244 -21.51 -0.93 0.81
CA LEU A 244 -22.22 -0.36 1.95
C LEU A 244 -23.61 0.17 1.58
N ARG A 245 -23.71 0.78 0.40
CA ARG A 245 -24.95 1.26 -0.24
C ARG A 245 -24.68 1.57 -1.71
N GLU A 246 -25.75 1.73 -2.49
CA GLU A 246 -25.65 2.15 -3.89
C GLU A 246 -24.84 3.46 -4.03
N GLY A 247 -23.98 3.50 -5.05
CA GLY A 247 -23.05 4.61 -5.31
C GLY A 247 -21.90 4.76 -4.30
N SER A 248 -21.71 3.81 -3.38
CA SER A 248 -20.54 3.77 -2.49
C SER A 248 -19.46 2.85 -3.07
N GLU A 249 -18.18 3.19 -2.83
CA GLU A 249 -17.05 2.28 -3.07
C GLU A 249 -16.59 1.57 -1.79
N GLU A 250 -17.27 1.79 -0.65
CA GLU A 250 -16.96 1.10 0.60
C GLU A 250 -17.63 -0.27 0.63
N TYR A 251 -16.91 -1.27 1.15
CA TYR A 251 -17.46 -2.60 1.41
C TYR A 251 -18.54 -2.55 2.50
N LEU A 252 -19.61 -3.34 2.35
CA LEU A 252 -20.50 -3.67 3.46
C LEU A 252 -19.73 -4.49 4.51
N ASP A 253 -19.97 -4.22 5.80
CA ASP A 253 -19.32 -4.89 6.92
C ASP A 253 -17.79 -4.93 6.73
N SER A 254 -17.22 -3.74 6.52
CA SER A 254 -15.81 -3.56 6.18
C SER A 254 -14.88 -4.08 7.28
N GLU A 255 -13.88 -4.87 6.89
CA GLU A 255 -12.85 -5.44 7.78
C GLU A 255 -12.03 -4.36 8.51
N LYS A 256 -12.06 -3.11 8.02
CA LYS A 256 -11.45 -1.96 8.71
C LYS A 256 -12.01 -1.75 10.13
N TYR A 257 -13.24 -2.21 10.38
CA TYR A 257 -13.98 -1.95 11.62
C TYR A 257 -14.38 -3.23 12.37
N GLN A 258 -14.14 -4.41 11.80
CA GLN A 258 -14.50 -5.69 12.41
C GLN A 258 -13.60 -6.83 11.93
N LEU A 259 -13.48 -7.88 12.74
CA LEU A 259 -12.88 -9.13 12.28
C LEU A 259 -13.75 -9.77 11.19
N LYS A 260 -13.12 -10.24 10.11
CA LYS A 260 -13.81 -10.83 8.95
C LYS A 260 -13.29 -12.24 8.67
N PRO A 261 -13.72 -13.25 9.45
CA PRO A 261 -13.34 -14.63 9.21
C PRO A 261 -13.89 -15.09 7.85
N ARG A 262 -13.04 -15.77 7.08
CA ARG A 262 -13.38 -16.32 5.76
C ARG A 262 -13.10 -17.81 5.76
N ASP A 263 -14.05 -18.60 5.25
CA ASP A 263 -13.87 -20.05 5.08
C ASP A 263 -13.18 -20.33 3.73
N TRP A 264 -11.85 -20.24 3.75
CA TRP A 264 -11.00 -20.43 2.57
C TRP A 264 -11.07 -21.86 2.02
N GLU A 265 -11.11 -22.85 2.91
CA GLU A 265 -11.15 -24.27 2.54
C GLU A 265 -12.46 -24.64 1.85
N ALA A 266 -13.61 -24.16 2.36
CA ALA A 266 -14.89 -24.37 1.70
C ALA A 266 -14.95 -23.67 0.35
N ALA A 267 -14.43 -22.45 0.24
CA ALA A 267 -14.41 -21.72 -1.03
C ALA A 267 -13.58 -22.44 -2.11
N GLU A 268 -12.46 -23.07 -1.73
CA GLU A 268 -11.65 -23.89 -2.63
C GLU A 268 -12.37 -25.19 -3.01
N ARG A 269 -12.89 -25.94 -2.03
CA ARG A 269 -13.62 -27.19 -2.25
C ARG A 269 -14.84 -27.01 -3.17
N GLU A 270 -15.52 -25.88 -3.07
CA GLU A 270 -16.72 -25.56 -3.86
C GLU A 270 -16.41 -24.84 -5.18
N GLY A 271 -15.13 -24.55 -5.48
CA GLY A 271 -14.73 -23.86 -6.72
C GLY A 271 -15.21 -22.40 -6.82
N ARG A 272 -15.54 -21.78 -5.69
CA ARG A 272 -16.05 -20.41 -5.62
C ARG A 272 -14.94 -19.34 -5.60
N THR A 273 -13.70 -19.75 -5.41
CA THR A 273 -12.54 -18.85 -5.38
C THR A 273 -11.86 -18.64 -6.75
N LEU A 274 -11.28 -17.47 -6.95
CA LEU A 274 -10.40 -17.12 -8.08
C LEU A 274 -8.93 -17.47 -7.84
N THR A 275 -8.57 -18.07 -6.69
CA THR A 275 -7.20 -18.51 -6.39
C THR A 275 -6.53 -19.25 -7.55
N PRO A 276 -7.19 -20.20 -8.28
CA PRO A 276 -6.57 -20.86 -9.43
C PRO A 276 -6.20 -19.92 -10.57
N LEU A 277 -7.05 -18.95 -10.89
CA LEU A 277 -6.79 -17.94 -11.93
C LEU A 277 -5.62 -17.04 -11.52
N ILE A 278 -5.66 -16.52 -10.29
CA ILE A 278 -4.61 -15.63 -9.74
C ILE A 278 -3.27 -16.36 -9.71
N THR A 279 -3.26 -17.62 -9.28
CA THR A 279 -2.08 -18.50 -9.30
C THR A 279 -1.55 -18.66 -10.72
N ARG A 280 -2.44 -18.91 -11.69
CA ARG A 280 -2.04 -19.05 -13.10
C ARG A 280 -1.45 -17.75 -13.66
N LEU A 281 -2.05 -16.60 -13.38
CA LEU A 281 -1.55 -15.29 -13.80
C LEU A 281 -0.15 -15.04 -13.24
N ASN A 282 0.04 -15.23 -11.94
CA ASN A 282 1.35 -15.06 -11.31
C ASN A 282 2.41 -16.04 -11.84
N HIS A 283 2.02 -17.28 -12.13
CA HIS A 283 2.89 -18.25 -12.74
C HIS A 283 3.29 -17.88 -14.19
N ILE A 284 2.35 -17.36 -14.99
CA ILE A 284 2.65 -16.84 -16.34
C ILE A 284 3.63 -15.66 -16.23
N ARG A 285 3.37 -14.70 -15.34
CA ARG A 285 4.24 -13.54 -15.10
C ARG A 285 5.67 -13.95 -14.77
N ARG A 286 5.84 -14.92 -13.86
CA ARG A 286 7.16 -15.46 -13.45
C ARG A 286 7.93 -16.15 -14.58
N ARG A 287 7.25 -16.63 -15.63
CA ARG A 287 7.88 -17.30 -16.78
C ARG A 287 8.14 -16.39 -17.97
N VAL A 288 7.21 -15.48 -18.26
CA VAL A 288 7.16 -14.74 -19.54
C VAL A 288 7.70 -13.32 -19.42
N ILE A 289 7.52 -12.66 -18.27
CA ILE A 289 8.03 -11.30 -18.07
C ILE A 289 9.53 -11.43 -17.76
N PRO A 290 10.43 -10.90 -18.61
CA PRO A 290 11.86 -10.94 -18.32
C PRO A 290 12.09 -10.29 -16.96
N ARG A 291 12.82 -10.96 -16.06
CA ARG A 291 13.37 -10.27 -14.89
C ARG A 291 14.13 -9.07 -15.45
N CYS A 292 13.76 -7.86 -15.04
CA CYS A 292 14.45 -6.66 -15.47
C CYS A 292 15.95 -6.86 -15.16
N SER A 293 16.73 -7.11 -16.20
CA SER A 293 18.15 -7.43 -16.10
C SER A 293 18.92 -6.13 -15.93
N ALA A 294 18.74 -5.50 -14.76
CA ALA A 294 19.57 -4.41 -14.29
C ALA A 294 20.70 -4.92 -13.36
N CYS A 295 20.97 -6.23 -13.37
CA CYS A 295 22.22 -6.79 -12.84
C CYS A 295 22.93 -7.50 -14.00
N GLY A 296 23.92 -6.81 -14.56
CA GLY A 296 24.71 -7.31 -15.68
C GLY A 296 25.67 -8.40 -15.22
N THR A 297 25.21 -9.65 -15.15
CA THR A 297 26.05 -10.85 -15.21
C THR A 297 25.20 -12.07 -15.59
N CYS A 298 24.87 -12.18 -16.87
CA CYS A 298 24.51 -13.47 -17.47
C CYS A 298 25.22 -13.56 -18.82
N THR A 299 26.45 -14.07 -18.80
CA THR A 299 27.15 -14.52 -20.00
C THR A 299 26.39 -15.72 -20.57
N SER A 300 25.74 -15.51 -21.72
CA SER A 300 25.19 -16.59 -22.53
C SER A 300 26.34 -17.38 -23.15
N THR A 301 26.65 -18.56 -22.63
CA THR A 301 27.41 -19.56 -23.39
C THR A 301 26.43 -20.42 -24.17
N THR A 302 26.18 -20.06 -25.43
CA THR A 302 25.66 -20.97 -26.44
C THR A 302 26.81 -21.93 -26.84
N PRO A 303 26.60 -23.26 -26.85
CA PRO A 303 27.58 -24.17 -27.42
C PRO A 303 27.51 -24.06 -28.94
N THR A 304 28.66 -23.73 -29.54
CA THR A 304 28.89 -23.76 -30.97
C THR A 304 28.96 -25.22 -31.42
N THR A 305 27.95 -25.68 -32.15
CA THR A 305 28.03 -26.90 -32.96
C THR A 305 28.24 -26.52 -34.41
N THR A 306 29.38 -26.92 -34.98
CA THR A 306 29.54 -27.26 -36.41
C THR A 306 30.92 -27.90 -36.62
N PRO A 307 31.13 -28.70 -37.67
CA PRO A 307 30.19 -29.50 -38.48
C PRO A 307 30.19 -31.00 -38.11
#